data_AF-A0AAN8ZKZ2-F1
#
_entry.id   AF-A0AAN8ZKZ2-F1
#
_cell.length_a   1.000
_cell.length_b   1.000
_cell.length_c   1.000
_cell.angle_alpha   90.00
_cell.angle_beta   90.00
_cell.angle_gamma   90.00
#
_symmetry.space_group_name_H-M   'P 1'
#
loop_
_entity.id
_entity.type
_entity.pdbx_description
1 polymer ?
#
loop_
_entity_poly.entity_id
_entity_poly.type
_entity_poly.pdbx_seq_one_letter_code
_entity_poly.pdbx_strand_id
1 'polypeptide(L)'
;MRCCLSTFLRISIKLFRISRKDLGFKDVVSWGFGSISVAITILAKSEATELKEETDQMVKAKGQICSKILEKHRKIASLVADMSTLNQTLELIQQERVSLSAKISEKSAYYNTVAATMTAKLCDQQVWVNSHKFTKITGEHGLVKDKIEQQTGESIKSMAITDNQTGEAKNLVAKLDYNLAKLNEIMQMKSQLLEETTKMKQSLKQVKHRLSAYKPEVRALDMKTLEEEQEALLSDKTGETEYLQSLNIQSQKLKIREGKITHHC
;
A
#
# COMPACT_ATOMS: atom_id res chain seq x y z
N MET A 1 32.48 -0.64 -54.30
CA MET A 1 33.86 -0.30 -54.71
C MET A 1 34.65 -1.43 -55.42
N ARG A 2 34.36 -2.72 -55.18
CA ARG A 2 35.14 -3.84 -55.79
C ARG A 2 35.17 -3.88 -57.32
N CYS A 3 34.10 -3.43 -58.00
CA CYS A 3 34.08 -3.36 -59.47
C CYS A 3 35.05 -2.33 -60.04
N CYS A 4 35.20 -1.15 -59.42
CA CYS A 4 36.06 -0.08 -59.94
C CYS A 4 37.56 -0.40 -59.81
N LEU A 5 37.98 -1.08 -58.73
CA LEU A 5 39.37 -1.52 -58.60
C LEU A 5 39.76 -2.54 -59.68
N SER A 6 38.85 -3.46 -60.03
CA SER A 6 39.10 -4.47 -61.08
C SER A 6 39.33 -3.83 -62.45
N THR A 7 38.51 -2.85 -62.83
CA THR A 7 38.69 -2.09 -64.08
C THR A 7 39.92 -1.21 -64.06
N PHE A 8 40.21 -0.53 -62.94
CA PHE A 8 41.39 0.32 -62.80
C PHE A 8 42.68 -0.51 -62.89
N LEU A 9 42.75 -1.65 -62.19
CA LEU A 9 43.89 -2.56 -62.25
C LEU A 9 44.10 -3.12 -63.67
N ARG A 10 43.01 -3.48 -64.36
CA ARG A 10 43.07 -3.95 -65.77
C ARG A 10 43.58 -2.86 -66.71
N ILE A 11 43.15 -1.61 -66.55
CA ILE A 11 43.60 -0.47 -67.38
C ILE A 11 45.06 -0.13 -67.07
N SER A 12 45.45 -0.07 -65.79
CA SER A 12 46.84 0.17 -65.37
C SER A 12 47.79 -0.91 -65.86
N ILE A 13 47.40 -2.19 -65.80
CA ILE A 13 48.21 -3.30 -66.37
C ILE A 13 48.35 -3.16 -67.89
N LYS A 14 47.30 -2.72 -68.59
CA LYS A 14 47.32 -2.52 -70.05
C LYS A 14 48.22 -1.34 -70.44
N LEU A 15 48.15 -0.23 -69.71
CA LEU A 15 49.02 0.95 -69.89
C LEU A 15 50.48 0.66 -69.53
N PHE A 16 50.72 -0.12 -68.48
CA PHE A 16 52.06 -0.60 -68.09
C PHE A 16 52.69 -1.48 -69.18
N ARG A 17 51.89 -2.36 -69.82
CA ARG A 17 52.34 -3.17 -70.96
C ARG A 17 52.70 -2.35 -72.21
N ILE A 18 52.04 -1.20 -72.41
CA ILE A 18 52.28 -0.29 -73.52
C ILE A 18 53.53 0.57 -73.26
N SER A 19 53.65 1.20 -72.08
CA SER A 19 54.82 2.05 -71.72
C SER A 19 56.15 1.30 -71.66
N ARG A 20 56.14 -0.01 -71.37
CA ARG A 20 57.35 -0.84 -71.34
C ARG A 20 58.05 -0.99 -72.69
N LYS A 21 57.38 -0.60 -73.80
CA LYS A 21 57.95 -0.66 -75.15
C LYS A 21 58.71 0.60 -75.56
N ASP A 22 58.47 1.75 -74.92
CA ASP A 22 59.04 3.05 -75.34
C ASP A 22 59.78 3.83 -74.23
N LEU A 23 59.68 3.46 -72.95
CA LEU A 23 60.33 4.17 -71.83
C LEU A 23 61.31 3.29 -71.05
N GLY A 24 62.41 3.91 -70.60
CA GLY A 24 63.46 3.25 -69.81
C GLY A 24 62.93 2.65 -68.50
N PHE A 25 63.52 1.53 -68.07
CA PHE A 25 63.09 0.75 -66.90
C PHE A 25 62.86 1.56 -65.62
N LYS A 26 63.60 2.67 -65.41
CA LYS A 26 63.46 3.55 -64.25
C LYS A 26 62.12 4.33 -64.23
N ASP A 27 61.62 4.77 -65.38
CA ASP A 27 60.39 5.58 -65.47
C ASP A 27 59.13 4.72 -65.28
N VAL A 28 59.18 3.48 -65.77
CA VAL A 28 58.11 2.47 -65.61
C VAL A 28 57.95 2.06 -64.13
N VAL A 29 59.06 1.92 -63.40
CA VAL A 29 59.06 1.63 -61.97
C VAL A 29 58.49 2.82 -61.18
N SER A 30 58.93 4.04 -61.50
CA SER A 30 58.44 5.28 -60.85
C SER A 30 56.91 5.46 -60.98
N TRP A 31 56.35 5.27 -62.18
CA TRP A 31 54.90 5.36 -62.42
C TRP A 31 54.10 4.24 -61.75
N GLY A 32 54.65 3.02 -61.71
CA GLY A 32 54.04 1.88 -61.03
C GLY A 32 53.94 2.10 -59.52
N PHE A 33 55.01 2.60 -58.89
CA PHE A 33 55.02 2.93 -57.47
C PHE A 33 54.06 4.08 -57.13
N GLY A 34 54.00 5.13 -57.97
CA GLY A 34 53.07 6.25 -57.78
C GLY A 34 51.59 5.80 -57.82
N SER A 35 51.22 4.94 -58.77
CA SER A 35 49.85 4.44 -58.91
C SER A 35 49.42 3.54 -57.74
N ILE A 36 50.34 2.70 -57.25
CA ILE A 36 50.08 1.84 -56.08
C ILE A 36 49.93 2.70 -54.82
N SER A 37 50.78 3.72 -54.64
CA SER A 37 50.70 4.64 -53.50
C SER A 37 49.35 5.35 -53.44
N VAL A 38 48.86 5.85 -54.58
CA VAL A 38 47.55 6.53 -54.67
C VAL A 38 46.40 5.56 -54.33
N ALA A 39 46.44 4.32 -54.84
CA ALA A 39 45.41 3.32 -54.55
C ALA A 39 45.36 2.97 -53.05
N ILE A 40 46.52 2.83 -52.38
CA ILE A 40 46.60 2.59 -50.94
C ILE A 40 46.03 3.76 -50.14
N THR A 41 46.36 5.01 -50.53
CA THR A 41 45.82 6.20 -49.86
C THR A 41 44.30 6.30 -50.00
N ILE A 42 43.74 5.96 -51.17
CA ILE A 42 42.29 5.98 -51.39
C ILE A 42 41.59 4.91 -50.53
N LEU A 43 42.14 3.69 -50.46
CA LEU A 43 41.64 2.61 -49.61
C LEU A 43 41.63 3.01 -48.13
N ALA A 44 42.77 3.51 -47.63
CA ALA A 44 42.89 3.98 -46.25
C ALA A 44 41.91 5.13 -45.93
N LYS A 45 41.68 6.05 -46.88
CA LYS A 45 40.73 7.14 -46.70
C LYS A 45 39.28 6.63 -46.66
N SER A 46 38.90 5.66 -47.50
CA SER A 46 37.56 5.08 -47.47
C SER A 46 37.28 4.31 -46.18
N GLU A 47 38.25 3.54 -45.69
CA GLU A 47 38.14 2.78 -44.45
C GLU A 47 38.06 3.72 -43.23
N ALA A 48 38.85 4.80 -43.23
CA ALA A 48 38.75 5.85 -42.21
C ALA A 48 37.40 6.56 -42.20
N THR A 49 36.77 6.78 -43.37
CA THR A 49 35.42 7.37 -43.43
C THR A 49 34.34 6.41 -42.91
N GLU A 50 34.43 5.12 -43.25
CA GLU A 50 33.50 4.09 -42.78
C GLU A 50 33.57 3.93 -41.26
N LEU A 51 34.79 3.81 -40.70
CA LEU A 51 35.00 3.72 -39.25
C LEU A 51 34.47 4.96 -38.49
N LYS A 52 34.58 6.15 -39.09
CA LYS A 52 34.03 7.37 -38.50
C LYS A 52 32.50 7.32 -38.46
N GLU A 53 31.85 6.93 -39.56
CA GLU A 53 30.40 6.80 -39.63
C GLU A 53 29.87 5.76 -38.64
N GLU A 54 30.53 4.60 -38.53
CA GLU A 54 30.20 3.58 -37.54
C GLU A 54 30.34 4.09 -36.10
N THR A 55 31.41 4.86 -35.83
CA THR A 55 31.63 5.47 -34.51
C THR A 55 30.54 6.49 -34.19
N ASP A 56 30.15 7.34 -35.15
CA ASP A 56 29.08 8.32 -34.97
C ASP A 56 27.72 7.64 -34.73
N GLN A 57 27.41 6.57 -35.47
CA GLN A 57 26.22 5.74 -35.25
C GLN A 57 26.23 5.09 -33.86
N MET A 58 27.37 4.54 -33.45
CA MET A 58 27.55 3.94 -32.13
C MET A 58 27.35 4.98 -31.02
N VAL A 59 27.95 6.16 -31.14
CA VAL A 59 27.80 7.26 -30.16
C VAL A 59 26.32 7.67 -30.05
N LYS A 60 25.61 7.77 -31.17
CA LYS A 60 24.16 8.05 -31.18
C LYS A 60 23.36 6.95 -30.48
N ALA A 61 23.63 5.68 -30.78
CA ALA A 61 22.95 4.54 -30.14
C ALA A 61 23.21 4.49 -28.63
N LYS A 62 24.46 4.72 -28.20
CA LYS A 62 24.84 4.85 -26.79
C LYS A 62 24.07 5.99 -26.12
N GLY A 63 23.98 7.16 -26.77
CA GLY A 63 23.21 8.30 -26.26
C GLY A 63 21.73 7.97 -26.04
N GLN A 64 21.09 7.27 -26.98
CA GLN A 64 19.70 6.83 -26.84
C GLN A 64 19.51 5.84 -25.68
N ILE A 65 20.43 4.89 -25.51
CA ILE A 65 20.42 3.93 -24.41
C ILE A 65 20.57 4.67 -23.07
N CYS A 66 21.52 5.59 -22.95
CA CYS A 66 21.72 6.41 -21.74
C CYS A 66 20.46 7.22 -21.38
N SER A 67 19.79 7.83 -22.36
CA SER A 67 18.52 8.54 -22.13
C SER A 67 17.43 7.63 -21.56
N LYS A 68 17.27 6.43 -22.13
CA LYS A 68 16.29 5.44 -21.64
C LYS A 68 16.63 4.96 -20.23
N ILE A 69 17.90 4.70 -19.93
CA ILE A 69 18.37 4.30 -18.60
C ILE A 69 18.06 5.40 -17.57
N LEU A 70 18.34 6.66 -17.91
CA LEU A 70 18.11 7.79 -17.02
C LEU A 70 16.61 8.02 -16.77
N GLU A 71 15.77 7.86 -17.79
CA GLU A 71 14.31 7.91 -17.63
C GLU A 71 13.80 6.83 -16.68
N LYS A 72 14.30 5.58 -16.82
CA LYS A 72 13.95 4.48 -15.93
C LYS A 72 14.42 4.73 -14.50
N HIS A 73 15.63 5.24 -14.29
CA HIS A 73 16.13 5.62 -12.96
C HIS A 73 15.24 6.68 -12.29
N ARG A 74 14.78 7.69 -13.05
CA ARG A 74 13.85 8.70 -12.52
C ARG A 74 12.52 8.09 -12.07
N LYS A 75 11.97 7.17 -12.87
CA LYS A 75 10.74 6.44 -12.53
C LYS A 75 10.93 5.58 -11.27
N ILE A 76 12.05 4.88 -11.14
CA ILE A 76 12.39 4.11 -9.94
C ILE A 76 12.49 5.04 -8.72
N ALA A 77 13.19 6.16 -8.81
CA ALA A 77 13.31 7.11 -7.71
C ALA A 77 11.95 7.66 -7.26
N SER A 78 11.05 7.98 -8.19
CA SER A 78 9.67 8.38 -7.88
C SER A 78 8.93 7.28 -7.11
N LEU A 79 8.97 6.03 -7.60
CA LEU A 79 8.29 4.91 -6.95
C LEU A 79 8.87 4.60 -5.56
N VAL A 80 10.17 4.76 -5.37
CA VAL A 80 10.81 4.60 -4.05
C VAL A 80 10.31 5.67 -3.07
N ALA A 81 10.14 6.91 -3.53
CA ALA A 81 9.57 7.97 -2.71
C ALA A 81 8.11 7.66 -2.33
N ASP A 82 7.28 7.26 -3.31
CA ASP A 82 5.88 6.88 -3.08
C ASP A 82 5.76 5.71 -2.09
N MET A 83 6.63 4.71 -2.22
CA MET A 83 6.68 3.56 -1.30
C MET A 83 7.03 3.99 0.12
N SER A 84 7.96 4.94 0.30
CA SER A 84 8.30 5.50 1.61
C SER A 84 7.10 6.21 2.24
N THR A 85 6.39 7.04 1.48
CA THR A 85 5.19 7.73 1.97
C THR A 85 4.08 6.76 2.34
N LEU A 86 3.88 5.71 1.53
CA LEU A 86 2.92 4.67 1.82
C LEU A 86 3.28 3.91 3.11
N ASN A 87 4.55 3.58 3.30
CA ASN A 87 5.01 2.88 4.51
C ASN A 87 4.78 3.71 5.77
N GLN A 88 5.10 5.01 5.73
CA GLN A 88 4.82 5.95 6.82
C GLN A 88 3.32 6.01 7.16
N THR A 89 2.46 6.04 6.13
CA THR A 89 1.01 6.05 6.31
C THR A 89 0.52 4.75 6.96
N LEU A 90 1.10 3.61 6.58
CA LEU A 90 0.76 2.31 7.14
C LEU A 90 1.14 2.23 8.64
N GLU A 91 2.31 2.73 9.02
CA GLU A 91 2.76 2.78 10.41
C GLU A 91 1.80 3.61 11.28
N LEU A 92 1.36 4.77 10.79
CA LEU A 92 0.37 5.61 11.49
C LEU A 92 -0.97 4.88 11.68
N ILE A 93 -1.48 4.23 10.62
CA ILE A 93 -2.74 3.45 10.70
C ILE A 93 -2.60 2.30 11.71
N GLN A 94 -1.47 1.60 11.70
CA GLN A 94 -1.18 0.51 12.63
C GLN A 94 -1.17 1.02 14.09
N GLN A 95 -0.56 2.17 14.34
CA GLN A 95 -0.51 2.82 15.65
C GLN A 95 -1.92 3.24 16.13
N GLU A 96 -2.71 3.87 15.26
CA GLU A 96 -4.09 4.26 15.59
C GLU A 96 -4.96 3.04 15.90
N ARG A 97 -4.83 1.95 15.12
CA ARG A 97 -5.55 0.69 15.36
C ARG A 97 -5.24 0.13 16.74
N VAL A 98 -3.96 0.07 17.12
CA VAL A 98 -3.54 -0.44 18.44
C VAL A 98 -4.10 0.44 19.56
N SER A 99 -4.01 1.77 19.41
CA SER A 99 -4.56 2.73 20.37
C SER A 99 -6.07 2.57 20.57
N LEU A 100 -6.83 2.48 19.48
CA LEU A 100 -8.28 2.28 19.53
C LEU A 100 -8.64 0.92 20.13
N SER A 101 -7.91 -0.14 19.78
CA SER A 101 -8.12 -1.48 20.34
C SER A 101 -7.92 -1.51 21.86
N ALA A 102 -6.91 -0.80 22.37
CA ALA A 102 -6.69 -0.66 23.81
C ALA A 102 -7.86 0.06 24.50
N LYS A 103 -8.31 1.19 23.94
CA LYS A 103 -9.46 1.96 24.47
C LYS A 103 -10.75 1.14 24.50
N ILE A 104 -11.02 0.35 23.45
CA ILE A 104 -12.20 -0.53 23.39
C ILE A 104 -12.10 -1.62 24.46
N SER A 105 -10.92 -2.22 24.64
CA SER A 105 -10.69 -3.27 25.64
C SER A 105 -10.88 -2.73 27.06
N GLU A 106 -10.38 -1.53 27.35
CA GLU A 106 -10.56 -0.86 28.64
C GLU A 106 -12.04 -0.56 28.92
N LYS A 107 -12.77 -0.02 27.94
CA LYS A 107 -14.21 0.23 28.06
C LYS A 107 -15.00 -1.06 28.27
N SER A 108 -14.66 -2.12 27.55
CA SER A 108 -15.29 -3.44 27.71
C SER A 108 -15.06 -3.99 29.12
N ALA A 109 -13.83 -3.91 29.63
CA ALA A 109 -13.51 -4.32 31.00
C ALA A 109 -14.31 -3.53 32.03
N TYR A 110 -14.41 -2.20 31.88
CA TYR A 110 -15.23 -1.35 32.75
C TYR A 110 -16.71 -1.73 32.74
N TYR A 111 -17.31 -1.95 31.56
CA TYR A 111 -18.73 -2.33 31.52
C TYR A 111 -18.96 -3.72 32.09
N ASN A 112 -18.03 -4.65 31.92
CA ASN A 112 -18.10 -5.98 32.54
C ASN A 112 -18.05 -5.90 34.07
N THR A 113 -17.20 -5.06 34.67
CA THR A 113 -17.15 -4.90 36.13
C THR A 113 -18.42 -4.24 36.66
N VAL A 114 -18.96 -3.25 35.96
CA VAL A 114 -20.25 -2.61 36.31
C VAL A 114 -21.39 -3.63 36.24
N ALA A 115 -21.46 -4.42 35.16
CA ALA A 115 -22.46 -5.47 35.00
C ALA A 115 -22.37 -6.52 36.11
N ALA A 116 -21.17 -7.04 36.39
CA ALA A 116 -20.94 -7.99 37.48
C ALA A 116 -21.37 -7.42 38.85
N THR A 117 -21.08 -6.14 39.11
CA THR A 117 -21.47 -5.46 40.35
C THR A 117 -22.98 -5.31 40.47
N MET A 118 -23.68 -4.93 39.38
CA MET A 118 -25.14 -4.83 39.37
C MET A 118 -25.80 -6.19 39.55
N THR A 119 -25.29 -7.22 38.88
CA THR A 119 -25.76 -8.60 39.03
C THR A 119 -25.60 -9.08 40.47
N ALA A 120 -24.45 -8.84 41.12
CA ALA A 120 -24.23 -9.18 42.52
C ALA A 120 -25.25 -8.51 43.44
N LYS A 121 -25.47 -7.19 43.30
CA LYS A 121 -26.47 -6.45 44.09
C LYS A 121 -27.89 -6.97 43.91
N LEU A 122 -28.27 -7.38 42.68
CA LEU A 122 -29.57 -7.97 42.40
C LEU A 122 -29.72 -9.36 43.03
N CYS A 123 -28.68 -10.19 42.97
CA CYS A 123 -28.65 -11.47 43.66
C CYS A 123 -28.83 -11.30 45.17
N ASP A 124 -28.12 -10.33 45.78
CA ASP A 124 -28.25 -10.02 47.21
C ASP A 124 -29.69 -9.61 47.57
N GLN A 125 -30.31 -8.75 46.76
CA GLN A 125 -31.71 -8.36 46.93
C GLN A 125 -32.68 -9.55 46.79
N GLN A 126 -32.45 -10.43 45.81
CA GLN A 126 -33.27 -11.63 45.62
C GLN A 126 -33.18 -12.57 46.83
N VAL A 127 -31.98 -12.77 47.39
CA VAL A 127 -31.77 -13.56 48.60
C VAL A 127 -32.51 -12.94 49.78
N TRP A 128 -32.42 -11.61 49.96
CA TRP A 128 -33.14 -10.89 51.01
C TRP A 128 -34.67 -10.99 50.88
N VAL A 129 -35.22 -10.89 49.67
CA VAL A 129 -36.67 -11.07 49.44
C VAL A 129 -37.11 -12.51 49.75
N ASN A 130 -36.31 -13.50 49.34
CA ASN A 130 -36.61 -14.90 49.59
C ASN A 130 -36.60 -15.23 51.09
N SER A 131 -35.66 -14.67 51.86
CA SER A 131 -35.62 -14.86 53.32
C SER A 131 -36.81 -14.20 54.02
N HIS A 132 -37.26 -13.03 53.56
CA HIS A 132 -38.40 -12.32 54.14
C HIS A 132 -39.77 -12.95 53.81
N LYS A 133 -39.88 -13.66 52.67
CA LYS A 133 -41.08 -14.46 52.35
C LYS A 133 -41.29 -15.64 53.30
N PHE A 134 -40.22 -16.21 53.86
CA PHE A 134 -40.31 -17.29 54.84
C PHE A 134 -40.77 -16.81 56.23
N THR A 135 -40.50 -15.55 56.59
CA THR A 135 -40.91 -15.00 57.88
C THR A 135 -42.42 -14.77 58.00
N LYS A 136 -43.11 -14.51 56.88
CA LYS A 136 -44.56 -14.18 56.88
C LYS A 136 -45.51 -15.39 56.87
N ILE A 137 -45.00 -16.60 56.64
CA ILE A 137 -45.82 -17.84 56.62
C ILE A 137 -45.89 -18.49 58.02
N THR A 138 -45.12 -18.01 59.01
CA THR A 138 -45.07 -18.60 60.37
C THR A 138 -45.65 -17.70 61.47
N GLY A 139 -46.34 -16.60 61.11
CA GLY A 139 -46.92 -15.66 62.09
C GLY A 139 -48.43 -15.46 61.90
N GLU A 140 -49.21 -16.22 62.68
CA GLU A 140 -50.57 -15.92 63.16
C GLU A 140 -51.66 -15.50 62.14
N HIS A 141 -52.41 -16.49 61.67
CA HIS A 141 -53.81 -16.30 61.31
C HIS A 141 -54.69 -16.38 62.58
N GLY A 142 -55.07 -15.23 63.14
CA GLY A 142 -56.11 -15.10 64.15
C GLY A 142 -57.39 -14.53 63.53
N LEU A 143 -58.44 -15.36 63.43
CA LEU A 143 -59.81 -14.99 63.12
C LEU A 143 -60.26 -13.75 63.92
N VAL A 144 -60.87 -12.76 63.28
CA VAL A 144 -62.17 -12.18 63.71
C VAL A 144 -62.93 -11.66 62.49
N LYS A 145 -64.15 -12.19 62.37
CA LYS A 145 -65.25 -11.84 61.47
C LYS A 145 -65.98 -10.65 62.11
N ASP A 146 -66.37 -9.63 61.36
CA ASP A 146 -67.73 -9.07 61.44
C ASP A 146 -68.02 -7.96 60.41
N LYS A 147 -69.25 -8.03 59.91
CA LYS A 147 -69.96 -7.10 59.01
C LYS A 147 -70.26 -5.77 59.72
N ILE A 148 -70.41 -4.68 58.96
CA ILE A 148 -71.53 -3.72 59.06
C ILE A 148 -71.72 -3.01 57.71
N GLU A 149 -72.99 -2.82 57.36
CA GLU A 149 -73.59 -2.28 56.14
C GLU A 149 -73.45 -0.76 55.91
N GLN A 150 -73.40 -0.41 54.63
CA GLN A 150 -74.19 0.61 53.91
C GLN A 150 -74.32 2.04 54.47
N GLN A 151 -73.81 3.03 53.72
CA GLN A 151 -74.62 4.17 53.24
C GLN A 151 -73.90 5.03 52.18
N THR A 152 -74.62 5.26 51.09
CA THR A 152 -74.31 6.16 49.98
C THR A 152 -74.74 7.59 50.35
N GLY A 153 -73.94 8.60 50.01
CA GLY A 153 -74.35 10.01 50.13
C GLY A 153 -73.19 10.98 49.94
N GLU A 154 -73.33 11.89 48.99
CA GLU A 154 -72.30 12.67 48.34
C GLU A 154 -71.67 13.82 49.16
N SER A 155 -70.44 14.15 48.73
CA SER A 155 -69.88 15.51 48.64
C SER A 155 -69.68 16.32 49.92
N ILE A 156 -68.48 16.24 50.49
CA ILE A 156 -67.84 17.38 51.17
C ILE A 156 -66.38 17.48 50.72
N LYS A 157 -66.18 18.35 49.73
CA LYS A 157 -65.29 19.51 49.81
C LYS A 157 -63.85 19.24 50.25
N SER A 158 -62.95 19.35 49.26
CA SER A 158 -61.54 19.73 49.43
C SER A 158 -60.87 19.12 50.65
N MET A 159 -60.57 17.83 50.57
CA MET A 159 -59.38 17.36 51.27
C MET A 159 -58.21 17.96 50.49
N ALA A 160 -57.83 19.17 50.89
CA ALA A 160 -56.46 19.63 50.75
C ALA A 160 -55.61 18.41 51.12
N ILE A 161 -54.97 17.82 50.11
CA ILE A 161 -54.04 16.73 50.32
C ILE A 161 -53.00 17.36 51.21
N THR A 162 -53.12 16.99 52.47
CA THR A 162 -52.25 17.35 53.57
C THR A 162 -50.84 17.17 53.06
N ASP A 163 -50.09 18.27 53.12
CA ASP A 163 -48.64 18.28 53.12
C ASP A 163 -48.15 17.06 53.90
N ASN A 164 -47.70 16.02 53.18
CA ASN A 164 -46.81 14.95 53.66
C ASN A 164 -46.43 13.86 52.64
N GLN A 165 -46.81 13.94 51.36
CA GLN A 165 -46.28 13.01 50.32
C GLN A 165 -45.22 13.65 49.40
N THR A 166 -44.52 14.65 49.91
CA THR A 166 -43.56 15.45 49.15
C THR A 166 -42.26 14.69 48.83
N GLY A 167 -42.03 13.52 49.44
CA GLY A 167 -40.84 12.68 49.21
C GLY A 167 -41.01 11.63 48.10
N GLU A 168 -42.07 10.82 48.16
CA GLU A 168 -42.26 9.67 47.24
C GLU A 168 -42.62 10.10 45.81
N ALA A 169 -43.52 11.09 45.67
CA ALA A 169 -43.85 11.63 44.35
C ALA A 169 -42.63 12.28 43.68
N LYS A 170 -41.78 12.99 44.44
CA LYS A 170 -40.51 13.56 43.93
C LYS A 170 -39.49 12.47 43.58
N ASN A 171 -39.41 11.38 44.34
CA ASN A 171 -38.54 10.24 44.05
C ASN A 171 -38.94 9.54 42.74
N LEU A 172 -40.24 9.32 42.54
CA LEU A 172 -40.77 8.71 41.32
C LEU A 172 -40.53 9.58 40.08
N VAL A 173 -40.72 10.90 40.19
CA VAL A 173 -40.42 11.85 39.10
C VAL A 173 -38.92 11.80 38.75
N ALA A 174 -38.03 11.86 39.74
CA ALA A 174 -36.58 11.78 39.50
C ALA A 174 -36.16 10.45 38.85
N LYS A 175 -36.81 9.34 39.20
CA LYS A 175 -36.57 8.02 38.60
C LYS A 175 -37.07 7.94 37.16
N LEU A 176 -38.19 8.61 36.86
CA LEU A 176 -38.72 8.77 35.51
C LEU A 176 -37.76 9.59 34.64
N ASP A 177 -37.27 10.73 35.14
CA ASP A 177 -36.31 11.59 34.43
C ASP A 177 -34.99 10.85 34.15
N TYR A 178 -34.49 10.09 35.12
CA TYR A 178 -33.32 9.24 34.93
C TYR A 178 -33.52 8.17 33.84
N ASN A 179 -34.68 7.50 33.85
CA ASN A 179 -35.01 6.48 32.85
C ASN A 179 -35.21 7.10 31.46
N LEU A 180 -35.79 8.30 31.38
CA LEU A 180 -35.95 9.06 30.13
C LEU A 180 -34.58 9.45 29.55
N ALA A 181 -33.65 9.92 30.40
CA ALA A 181 -32.29 10.23 29.99
C ALA A 181 -31.54 8.99 29.46
N LYS A 182 -31.65 7.85 30.16
CA LYS A 182 -31.10 6.55 29.72
C LYS A 182 -31.70 6.10 28.38
N LEU A 183 -33.00 6.27 28.17
CA LEU A 183 -33.66 5.91 26.92
C LEU A 183 -33.14 6.78 25.75
N ASN A 184 -32.95 8.08 25.99
CA ASN A 184 -32.38 9.00 25.01
C ASN A 184 -30.93 8.64 24.66
N GLU A 185 -30.11 8.27 25.65
CA GLU A 185 -28.74 7.79 25.43
C GLU A 185 -28.73 6.52 24.55
N ILE A 186 -29.63 5.56 24.83
CA ILE A 186 -29.80 4.34 24.01
C ILE A 186 -30.23 4.68 22.59
N MET A 187 -31.16 5.62 22.41
CA MET A 187 -31.59 6.06 21.08
C MET A 187 -30.45 6.73 20.29
N GLN A 188 -29.60 7.52 20.96
CA GLN A 188 -28.43 8.13 20.36
C GLN A 188 -27.41 7.07 19.93
N MET A 189 -27.08 6.12 20.81
CA MET A 189 -26.18 5.00 20.50
C MET A 189 -26.71 4.15 19.34
N LYS A 190 -28.01 3.88 19.31
CA LYS A 190 -28.66 3.15 18.20
C LYS A 190 -28.48 3.88 16.87
N SER A 191 -28.65 5.21 16.86
CA SER A 191 -28.47 6.02 15.66
C SER A 191 -27.02 5.98 15.16
N GLN A 192 -26.04 6.09 16.06
CA GLN A 192 -24.61 5.96 15.73
C GLN A 192 -24.27 4.57 15.18
N LEU A 193 -24.77 3.51 15.81
CA LEU A 193 -24.53 2.14 15.34
C LEU A 193 -25.11 1.90 13.94
N LEU A 194 -26.29 2.48 13.66
CA LEU A 194 -26.91 2.41 12.34
C LEU A 194 -26.04 3.12 11.29
N GLU A 195 -25.52 4.30 11.61
CA GLU A 195 -24.61 5.04 10.74
C GLU A 195 -23.35 4.22 10.45
N GLU A 196 -22.68 3.68 11.46
CA GLU A 196 -21.48 2.86 11.29
C GLU A 196 -21.76 1.59 10.47
N THR A 197 -22.93 0.95 10.68
CA THR A 197 -23.37 -0.19 9.88
C THR A 197 -23.53 0.17 8.39
N THR A 198 -24.04 1.37 8.09
CA THR A 198 -24.16 1.83 6.70
C THR A 198 -22.80 2.13 6.06
N LYS A 199 -21.87 2.76 6.79
CA LYS A 199 -20.49 3.00 6.33
C LYS A 199 -19.77 1.69 6.05
N MET A 200 -19.87 0.72 6.97
CA MET A 200 -19.27 -0.60 6.81
C MET A 200 -19.81 -1.34 5.57
N LYS A 201 -21.13 -1.26 5.34
CA LYS A 201 -21.77 -1.83 4.15
C LYS A 201 -21.25 -1.18 2.86
N GLN A 202 -20.97 0.13 2.86
CA GLN A 202 -20.39 0.83 1.73
C GLN A 202 -18.93 0.42 1.48
N SER A 203 -18.10 0.33 2.54
CA SER A 203 -16.72 -0.15 2.44
C SER A 203 -16.64 -1.59 1.93
N LEU A 204 -17.55 -2.48 2.38
CA LEU A 204 -17.62 -3.85 1.89
C LEU A 204 -17.92 -3.90 0.39
N LYS A 205 -18.85 -3.07 -0.09
CA LYS A 205 -19.14 -2.96 -1.54
C LYS A 205 -17.91 -2.49 -2.32
N GLN A 206 -17.16 -1.52 -1.79
CA GLN A 206 -15.93 -1.03 -2.43
C GLN A 206 -14.85 -2.12 -2.49
N VAL A 207 -14.62 -2.85 -1.39
CA VAL A 207 -13.68 -3.99 -1.37
C VAL A 207 -14.11 -5.06 -2.35
N LYS A 208 -15.39 -5.42 -2.40
CA LYS A 208 -15.91 -6.40 -3.35
C LYS A 208 -15.71 -5.97 -4.80
N HIS A 209 -15.92 -4.69 -5.11
CA HIS A 209 -15.62 -4.14 -6.45
C HIS A 209 -14.12 -4.23 -6.76
N ARG A 210 -13.25 -3.87 -5.83
CA ARG A 210 -11.79 -3.98 -6.02
C ARG A 210 -11.36 -5.44 -6.24
N LEU A 211 -11.92 -6.36 -5.46
CA LEU A 211 -11.71 -7.79 -5.64
C LEU A 211 -12.12 -8.23 -7.06
N SER A 212 -13.25 -7.73 -7.56
CA SER A 212 -13.72 -8.03 -8.91
C SER A 212 -12.84 -7.48 -10.05
N ALA A 213 -11.95 -6.52 -9.77
CA ALA A 213 -11.01 -5.98 -10.76
C ALA A 213 -9.78 -6.88 -11.00
N TYR A 214 -9.48 -7.79 -10.08
CA TYR A 214 -8.40 -8.77 -10.27
C TYR A 214 -8.80 -9.86 -11.27
N LYS A 215 -7.80 -10.54 -11.84
CA LYS A 215 -8.05 -11.68 -12.72
C LYS A 215 -8.70 -12.84 -11.95
N PRO A 216 -9.63 -13.59 -12.57
CA PRO A 216 -10.34 -14.69 -11.91
C PRO A 216 -9.40 -15.78 -11.39
N GLU A 217 -8.28 -16.01 -12.07
CA GLU A 217 -7.24 -16.97 -11.65
C GLU A 217 -6.64 -16.55 -10.31
N VAL A 218 -6.30 -15.26 -10.14
CA VAL A 218 -5.74 -14.72 -8.89
C VAL A 218 -6.77 -14.75 -7.75
N ARG A 219 -8.05 -14.52 -8.06
CA ARG A 219 -9.13 -14.60 -7.05
C ARG A 219 -9.44 -16.01 -6.60
N ALA A 220 -9.15 -17.00 -7.44
CA ALA A 220 -9.41 -18.41 -7.15
C ALA A 220 -8.30 -19.04 -6.30
N LEU A 221 -7.14 -18.39 -6.22
CA LEU A 221 -6.05 -18.82 -5.33
C LEU A 221 -6.44 -18.61 -3.88
N ASP A 222 -5.99 -19.53 -3.03
CA ASP A 222 -6.12 -19.38 -1.59
C ASP A 222 -5.10 -18.35 -1.07
N MET A 223 -5.41 -17.78 0.10
CA MET A 223 -4.59 -16.73 0.72
C MET A 223 -3.14 -17.17 0.92
N LYS A 224 -2.93 -18.42 1.33
CA LYS A 224 -1.61 -18.94 1.65
C LYS A 224 -0.74 -19.02 0.39
N THR A 225 -1.28 -19.54 -0.71
CA THR A 225 -0.58 -19.52 -2.00
C THR A 225 -0.23 -18.09 -2.44
N LEU A 226 -1.15 -17.13 -2.22
CA LEU A 226 -0.91 -15.74 -2.58
C LEU A 226 0.21 -15.08 -1.74
N GLU A 227 0.28 -15.42 -0.45
CA GLU A 227 1.33 -14.97 0.47
C GLU A 227 2.70 -15.57 0.09
N GLU A 228 2.75 -16.86 -0.22
CA GLU A 228 3.98 -17.55 -0.65
C GLU A 228 4.55 -16.95 -1.95
N GLU A 229 3.70 -16.68 -2.95
CA GLU A 229 4.09 -16.02 -4.20
C GLU A 229 4.58 -14.58 -3.96
N GLN A 230 3.94 -13.85 -3.03
CA GLN A 230 4.39 -12.52 -2.66
C GLN A 230 5.78 -12.55 -2.01
N GLU A 231 6.03 -13.49 -1.11
CA GLU A 231 7.35 -13.68 -0.50
C GLU A 231 8.42 -14.04 -1.54
N ALA A 232 8.09 -14.95 -2.48
CA ALA A 232 8.99 -15.31 -3.58
C ALA A 232 9.36 -14.08 -4.43
N LEU A 233 8.38 -13.26 -4.82
CA LEU A 233 8.60 -12.03 -5.58
C LEU A 233 9.44 -11.00 -4.80
N LEU A 234 9.27 -10.91 -3.48
CA LEU A 234 10.10 -10.03 -2.64
C LEU A 234 11.54 -10.52 -2.56
N SER A 235 11.74 -11.83 -2.49
CA SER A 235 13.07 -12.46 -2.54
C SER A 235 13.76 -12.18 -3.88
N ASP A 236 13.06 -12.40 -5.00
CA ASP A 236 13.60 -12.12 -6.34
C ASP A 236 14.00 -10.65 -6.50
N LYS A 237 13.12 -9.74 -6.08
CA LYS A 237 13.40 -8.30 -6.06
C LYS A 237 14.67 -7.98 -5.26
N THR A 238 14.88 -8.64 -4.13
CA THR A 238 16.07 -8.45 -3.30
C THR A 238 17.32 -8.91 -4.05
N GLY A 239 17.30 -10.12 -4.61
CA GLY A 239 18.41 -10.63 -5.42
C GLY A 239 18.74 -9.75 -6.63
N GLU A 240 17.72 -9.23 -7.33
CA GLU A 240 17.92 -8.28 -8.43
C GLU A 240 18.60 -6.99 -7.96
N THR A 241 18.20 -6.44 -6.80
CA THR A 241 18.82 -5.23 -6.25
C THR A 241 20.28 -5.46 -5.86
N GLU A 242 20.62 -6.61 -5.28
CA GLU A 242 22.00 -6.97 -4.93
C GLU A 242 22.88 -7.14 -6.17
N TYR A 243 22.35 -7.79 -7.21
CA TYR A 243 23.06 -7.93 -8.48
C TYR A 243 23.33 -6.57 -9.14
N LEU A 244 22.33 -5.68 -9.17
CA LEU A 244 22.49 -4.31 -9.67
C LEU A 244 23.54 -3.53 -8.87
N GLN A 245 23.55 -3.68 -7.54
CA GLN A 245 24.54 -3.05 -6.69
C GLN A 245 25.96 -3.56 -6.99
N SER A 246 26.12 -4.87 -7.19
CA SER A 246 27.39 -5.49 -7.59
C SER A 246 27.91 -4.95 -8.93
N LEU A 247 27.03 -4.87 -9.94
CA LEU A 247 27.38 -4.28 -11.24
C LEU A 247 27.81 -2.81 -11.10
N ASN A 248 27.12 -2.04 -10.28
CA ASN A 248 27.48 -0.64 -10.05
C ASN A 248 28.87 -0.51 -9.41
N ILE A 249 29.19 -1.36 -8.43
CA ILE A 249 30.52 -1.43 -7.82
C ILE A 249 31.59 -1.77 -8.86
N GLN A 250 31.33 -2.75 -9.74
CA GLN A 250 32.27 -3.12 -10.81
C GLN A 250 32.49 -1.97 -11.80
N SER A 251 31.41 -1.27 -12.18
CA SER A 251 31.47 -0.08 -13.03
C SER A 251 32.35 1.02 -12.43
N GLN A 252 32.19 1.32 -11.13
CA GLN A 252 33.03 2.28 -10.43
C GLN A 252 34.52 1.88 -10.41
N LYS A 253 34.81 0.59 -10.18
CA LYS A 253 36.19 0.07 -10.22
C LYS A 253 36.84 0.22 -11.60
N LEU A 254 36.09 0.05 -12.68
CA LEU A 254 36.57 0.26 -14.04
C LEU A 254 36.88 1.75 -14.28
N LYS A 255 35.98 2.65 -13.87
CA LYS A 255 36.17 4.11 -14.00
C LYS A 255 37.42 4.62 -13.27
N ILE A 256 37.72 4.09 -12.09
CA ILE A 256 38.94 4.42 -11.33
C ILE A 256 40.19 3.92 -12.07
N ARG A 257 40.13 2.73 -12.69
CA ARG A 257 41.27 2.19 -13.46
C ARG A 257 41.54 3.00 -14.73
N GLU A 258 40.50 3.38 -15.46
CA GLU A 258 40.64 4.25 -16.64
C GLU A 258 41.28 5.60 -16.30
N GLY A 259 40.86 6.25 -15.20
CA GLY A 259 41.45 7.51 -14.75
C GLY A 259 42.91 7.41 -14.31
N LYS A 260 43.35 6.26 -13.79
CA LYS A 260 44.76 6.02 -13.45
C LYS A 260 45.65 5.83 -14.67
N ILE A 261 45.12 5.22 -15.74
CA ILE A 261 45.85 5.01 -16.99
C ILE A 261 46.11 6.36 -17.69
N THR A 262 45.18 7.32 -17.61
CA THR A 262 45.34 8.67 -18.20
C THR A 262 46.33 9.58 -17.45
N HIS A 263 46.78 9.21 -16.24
CA HIS A 263 47.75 9.99 -15.45
C HIS A 263 49.18 9.41 -15.49
N HIS A 264 49.40 8.32 -16.24
CA HIS A 264 50.71 7.65 -16.35
C HIS A 264 51.29 7.64 -17.78
N CYS A 265 50.64 8.31 -18.72
CA CYS A 265 51.20 8.72 -20.02
C CYS A 265 51.42 10.24 -20.01
#